data_AF-A0A6A5ZN08-F1
#
_entry.id   AF-A0A6A5ZN08-F1
#
_cell.length_a   1.000
_cell.length_b   1.000
_cell.length_c   1.000
_cell.angle_alpha   90.00
_cell.angle_beta   90.00
_cell.angle_gamma   90.00
#
_symmetry.space_group_name_H-M   'P 1'
#
loop_
_entity.id
_entity.type
_entity.pdbx_description
1 polymer ?
#
loop_
_entity_poly.entity_id
_entity_poly.type
_entity_poly.pdbx_seq_one_letter_code
_entity_poly.pdbx_strand_id
1 'polypeptide(L)'
;MDEGTTYSDIRYIKPLAKWDEIKPFQIIGRRPPGQPRDNLEFESHRMSITDIRTVIEPFSLDIHGFQWLKHDHAFSPTSDPSIDEHIRSLEARLKELLDVEDVFTFQYQFRKAQHDREPS
;
A
#
# COMPACT_ATOMS: atom_id res chain seq x y z
N MET A 1 -27.16 11.96 -3.26
CA MET A 1 -26.03 11.51 -2.43
C MET A 1 -25.52 10.27 -3.12
N ASP A 2 -24.27 10.26 -3.59
CA ASP A 2 -23.72 9.08 -4.23
C ASP A 2 -23.50 7.99 -3.18
N GLU A 3 -24.28 6.92 -3.28
CA GLU A 3 -24.15 5.76 -2.43
C GLU A 3 -22.72 5.19 -2.56
N GLY A 4 -21.99 5.16 -1.45
CA GLY A 4 -20.63 4.62 -1.41
C GLY A 4 -19.50 5.65 -1.29
N THR A 5 -19.78 6.96 -1.28
CA THR A 5 -18.75 7.97 -1.00
C THR A 5 -18.83 8.48 0.44
N THR A 6 -17.72 8.39 1.17
CA THR A 6 -17.54 8.93 2.52
C THR A 6 -16.46 10.00 2.53
N TYR A 7 -16.35 10.80 3.59
CA TYR A 7 -15.27 11.78 3.74
C TYR A 7 -14.38 11.39 4.91
N SER A 8 -13.07 11.56 4.74
CA SER A 8 -12.09 11.33 5.80
C SER A 8 -10.98 12.37 5.75
N ASP A 9 -10.35 12.60 6.89
CA ASP A 9 -9.15 13.43 7.00
C ASP A 9 -7.91 12.55 6.80
N ILE A 10 -7.26 12.70 5.65
CA ILE A 10 -6.03 11.98 5.31
C ILE A 10 -4.84 12.85 5.70
N ARG A 11 -3.89 12.26 6.44
CA ARG A 11 -2.67 12.94 6.88
C ARG A 11 -1.54 12.72 5.88
N TYR A 12 -1.11 13.80 5.25
CA TYR A 12 0.02 13.81 4.34
C TYR A 12 1.27 14.33 5.05
N ILE A 13 2.42 13.82 4.65
CA ILE A 13 3.71 14.35 5.10
C ILE A 13 3.86 15.76 4.51
N LYS A 14 3.98 16.76 5.38
CA LYS A 14 4.13 18.16 5.00
C LYS A 14 5.57 18.41 4.55
N PRO A 15 5.82 19.02 3.37
CA PRO A 15 7.15 19.47 2.98
C PRO A 15 7.68 20.53 3.94
N LEU A 16 8.90 20.35 4.45
CA LEU A 16 9.53 21.27 5.40
C LEU A 16 10.82 21.83 4.82
N ALA A 17 11.04 23.15 4.95
CA ALA A 17 12.25 23.82 4.47
C ALA A 17 13.54 23.22 5.06
N LYS A 18 13.46 22.72 6.31
CA LYS A 18 14.59 22.05 6.98
C LYS A 18 15.07 20.79 6.24
N TRP A 19 14.30 20.24 5.30
CA TRP A 19 14.70 19.08 4.51
C TRP A 19 15.67 19.36 3.39
N ASP A 20 15.87 20.64 3.02
CA ASP A 20 16.93 21.03 2.11
C ASP A 20 18.31 20.83 2.74
N GLU A 21 18.38 20.95 4.07
CA GLU A 21 19.62 20.77 4.85
C GLU A 21 19.71 19.38 5.50
N ILE A 22 18.58 18.83 5.94
CA ILE A 22 18.52 17.58 6.73
C ILE A 22 17.45 16.65 6.16
N LYS A 23 17.86 15.53 5.56
CA LYS A 23 16.92 14.56 4.98
C LYS A 23 15.79 14.16 5.96
N PRO A 24 14.56 13.94 5.46
CA PRO A 24 13.47 13.41 6.29
C PRO A 24 13.85 12.04 6.84
N PHE A 25 13.54 11.80 8.12
CA PHE A 25 13.82 10.53 8.79
C PHE A 25 12.76 10.19 9.83
N GLN A 26 12.65 8.88 10.11
CA GLN A 26 11.96 8.32 11.25
C GLN A 26 12.79 7.16 11.79
N ILE A 27 13.14 7.20 13.07
CA ILE A 27 13.92 6.16 13.75
C ILE A 27 12.94 5.10 14.27
N ILE A 28 13.04 3.89 13.70
CA ILE A 28 12.31 2.71 14.15
C ILE A 28 13.18 1.99 15.19
N GLY A 29 12.63 1.76 16.39
CA GLY A 29 13.30 1.06 17.49
C GLY A 29 13.94 1.97 18.54
N ARG A 30 15.03 1.49 19.16
CA ARG A 30 15.73 2.20 20.25
C ARG A 30 16.46 3.43 19.72
N ARG A 31 16.29 4.57 20.39
CA ARG A 31 16.98 5.84 20.09
C ARG A 31 17.80 6.29 21.30
N PRO A 32 18.96 6.93 21.10
CA PRO A 32 19.67 7.62 22.16
C PRO A 32 18.77 8.65 22.87
N PRO A 33 18.91 8.85 24.19
CA PRO A 33 18.19 9.90 24.90
C PRO A 33 18.45 11.28 24.28
N GLY A 34 17.40 12.08 24.12
CA GLY A 34 17.50 13.43 23.57
C GLY A 34 17.50 13.54 22.04
N GLN A 35 17.69 12.44 21.30
CA GLN A 35 17.58 12.49 19.83
C GLN A 35 16.10 12.46 19.40
N PRO A 36 15.63 13.38 18.55
CA PRO A 36 14.25 13.33 18.04
C PRO A 36 13.97 12.01 17.31
N ARG A 37 12.76 11.47 17.48
CA ARG A 37 12.36 10.19 16.85
C ARG A 37 12.20 10.33 15.34
N ASP A 38 11.72 11.49 14.89
CA ASP A 38 11.58 11.84 13.49
C ASP A 38 11.73 13.36 13.35
N ASN A 39 11.85 13.83 12.11
CA ASN A 39 11.77 15.24 11.77
C ASN A 39 10.58 15.51 10.83
N LEU A 40 9.51 14.72 10.96
CA LEU A 40 8.33 14.76 10.09
C LEU A 40 7.24 15.63 10.70
N GLU A 41 6.54 16.37 9.85
CA GLU A 41 5.29 17.05 10.21
C GLU A 41 4.20 16.59 9.24
N PHE A 42 2.96 16.58 9.69
CA PHE A 42 1.83 16.13 8.89
C PHE A 42 0.78 17.24 8.76
N GLU A 43 0.15 17.29 7.61
CA GLU A 43 -1.01 18.13 7.35
C GLU A 43 -2.23 17.28 6.98
N SER A 44 -3.40 17.68 7.45
CA SER A 44 -4.65 16.95 7.21
C SER A 44 -5.37 17.54 6.01
N HIS A 45 -5.73 16.69 5.06
CA HIS A 45 -6.54 17.02 3.89
C HIS A 45 -7.84 16.24 3.96
N ARG A 46 -8.97 16.96 3.97
CA ARG A 46 -10.29 16.34 3.93
C ARG A 46 -10.59 15.88 2.50
N MET A 47 -10.74 14.58 2.32
CA MET A 47 -10.91 13.97 0.99
C MET A 47 -12.11 13.03 0.98
N SER A 48 -12.73 12.89 -0.19
CA SER A 48 -13.72 11.86 -0.44
C SER A 48 -13.05 10.51 -0.69
N ILE A 49 -13.56 9.47 -0.05
CA ILE A 49 -13.20 8.07 -0.27
C ILE A 49 -14.43 7.37 -0.83
N THR A 50 -14.30 6.85 -2.05
CA THR A 50 -15.38 6.18 -2.76
C THR A 50 -15.14 4.67 -2.78
N ASP A 51 -16.17 3.90 -2.45
CA ASP A 51 -16.17 2.45 -2.65
C ASP A 51 -16.21 2.14 -4.15
N ILE A 52 -15.06 1.82 -4.71
CA ILE A 52 -14.91 1.54 -6.14
C ILE A 52 -15.70 0.30 -6.60
N ARG A 53 -16.22 -0.55 -5.70
CA ARG A 53 -17.06 -1.71 -6.07
C ARG A 53 -18.45 -1.30 -6.56
N THR A 54 -18.90 -0.08 -6.25
CA THR A 54 -20.17 0.47 -6.73
C THR A 54 -20.00 1.26 -8.03
N VAL A 55 -18.76 1.48 -8.47
CA VAL A 55 -18.42 2.24 -9.66
C VAL A 55 -18.41 1.32 -10.88
N ILE A 56 -19.19 1.66 -11.91
CA ILE A 56 -19.32 0.88 -13.15
C ILE A 56 -18.16 1.18 -14.12
N GLU A 57 -17.44 2.28 -13.91
CA GLU A 57 -16.38 2.73 -14.81
C GLU A 57 -15.16 1.79 -14.80
N PRO A 58 -14.56 1.54 -15.98
CA PRO A 58 -13.36 0.72 -16.08
C PRO A 58 -12.15 1.50 -15.54
N PHE A 59 -11.54 0.99 -14.47
CA PHE A 59 -10.25 1.47 -13.99
C PHE A 59 -9.12 0.88 -14.83
N SER A 60 -8.22 1.73 -15.31
CA SER A 60 -7.00 1.35 -16.03
C SER A 60 -5.74 1.68 -15.23
N LEU A 61 -4.73 0.83 -15.37
CA LEU A 61 -3.45 0.95 -14.68
C LEU A 61 -2.75 2.27 -15.01
N ASP A 62 -2.79 2.70 -16.27
CA ASP A 62 -2.08 3.89 -16.74
C ASP A 62 -2.63 5.21 -16.18
N ILE A 63 -3.95 5.26 -15.93
CA ILE A 63 -4.62 6.49 -15.48
C ILE A 63 -4.74 6.51 -13.96
N HIS A 64 -5.10 5.38 -13.36
CA HIS A 64 -5.48 5.30 -11.95
C HIS A 64 -4.41 4.66 -11.07
N GLY A 65 -3.36 4.07 -11.66
CA GLY A 65 -2.38 3.26 -10.93
C GLY A 65 -2.90 1.89 -10.50
N PHE A 66 -4.12 1.52 -10.89
CA PHE A 66 -4.69 0.18 -10.68
C PHE A 66 -5.73 -0.17 -11.74
N GLN A 67 -6.01 -1.47 -11.91
CA GLN A 67 -7.02 -1.98 -12.83
C GLN A 67 -7.72 -3.21 -12.24
N TRP A 68 -9.00 -3.38 -12.57
CA TRP A 68 -9.74 -4.59 -12.26
C TRP A 68 -9.41 -5.70 -13.26
N LEU A 69 -9.03 -6.86 -12.74
CA LEU A 69 -8.85 -8.08 -13.53
C LEU A 69 -9.76 -9.17 -12.99
N LYS A 70 -10.62 -9.70 -13.85
CA LYS A 70 -11.45 -10.85 -13.49
C LYS A 70 -10.60 -12.12 -13.50
N HIS A 71 -10.36 -12.70 -12.33
CA HIS A 71 -9.63 -13.95 -12.21
C HIS A 71 -10.60 -15.14 -12.09
N ASP A 72 -10.66 -15.99 -13.11
CA ASP A 72 -11.63 -17.10 -13.16
C ASP A 72 -11.21 -18.33 -12.33
N HIS A 73 -10.03 -18.33 -11.70
CA HIS A 73 -9.67 -19.43 -10.80
C HIS A 73 -10.34 -19.28 -9.43
N ALA A 74 -11.13 -20.30 -9.08
CA ALA A 74 -11.52 -20.57 -7.70
C ALA A 74 -10.28 -21.03 -6.91
N PHE A 75 -9.47 -20.08 -6.47
CA PHE A 75 -8.31 -20.36 -5.64
C PHE A 75 -8.72 -20.46 -4.16
N SER A 76 -8.29 -21.54 -3.49
CA SER A 76 -8.45 -21.72 -2.05
C SER A 76 -7.06 -21.86 -1.42
N PRO A 77 -6.56 -20.85 -0.68
CA PRO A 77 -5.22 -20.87 -0.09
C PRO A 77 -5.17 -21.80 1.12
N THR A 78 -5.14 -23.10 0.86
CA THR A 78 -5.16 -24.14 1.90
C THR A 78 -3.77 -24.68 2.22
N SER A 79 -2.77 -24.41 1.37
CA SER A 79 -1.38 -24.88 1.54
C SER A 79 -0.37 -24.01 0.78
N ASP A 80 0.90 -24.00 1.21
CA ASP A 80 1.97 -23.26 0.55
C ASP A 80 2.12 -23.63 -0.95
N PRO A 81 2.09 -24.91 -1.37
CA PRO A 81 2.15 -25.26 -2.79
C PRO A 81 0.99 -24.68 -3.62
N SER A 82 -0.20 -24.57 -3.02
CA SER A 82 -1.36 -23.95 -3.70
C SER A 82 -1.15 -22.44 -3.89
N ILE A 83 -0.48 -21.77 -2.94
CA ILE A 83 -0.14 -20.34 -3.04
C ILE A 83 0.90 -20.12 -4.13
N ASP A 84 1.93 -20.96 -4.22
CA ASP A 84 2.98 -20.85 -5.24
C ASP A 84 2.44 -21.10 -6.66
N GLU A 85 1.50 -22.05 -6.82
CA GLU A 85 0.80 -22.27 -8.09
C GLU A 85 -0.06 -21.06 -8.48
N HIS A 86 -0.78 -20.48 -7.53
CA HIS A 86 -1.58 -19.27 -7.76
C HIS A 86 -0.70 -18.08 -8.18
N ILE A 87 0.43 -17.87 -7.50
CA ILE A 87 1.39 -16.81 -7.82
C ILE A 87 1.91 -16.97 -9.26
N ARG A 88 2.34 -18.18 -9.64
CA ARG A 88 2.84 -18.45 -11.01
C ARG A 88 1.77 -18.21 -12.08
N SER A 89 0.53 -18.63 -11.81
CA SER A 89 -0.59 -18.38 -12.72
C SER A 89 -0.86 -16.88 -12.88
N LEU A 90 -0.83 -16.12 -11.78
CA LEU A 90 -0.99 -14.68 -11.79
C LEU A 90 0.15 -13.97 -12.55
N GLU A 91 1.40 -14.38 -12.34
CA GLU A 91 2.58 -13.84 -13.04
C GLU A 91 2.47 -14.03 -14.56
N ALA A 92 2.16 -15.25 -15.01
CA ALA A 92 1.99 -15.55 -16.43
C ALA A 92 0.92 -14.65 -17.07
N ARG A 93 -0.21 -14.47 -16.38
CA ARG A 93 -1.29 -13.62 -16.84
C ARG A 93 -0.90 -12.13 -16.88
N LEU A 94 -0.16 -11.65 -15.89
CA LEU A 94 0.29 -10.26 -15.86
C LEU A 94 1.32 -9.99 -16.97
N LYS A 95 2.21 -10.94 -17.27
CA LYS A 95 3.14 -10.84 -18.41
C LYS A 95 2.39 -10.67 -19.72
N GLU A 96 1.38 -11.50 -19.96
CA GLU A 96 0.54 -11.42 -21.17
C GLU A 96 -0.26 -10.10 -21.23
N LEU A 97 -0.90 -9.71 -20.12
CA LEU A 97 -1.75 -8.52 -20.09
C LEU A 97 -0.96 -7.22 -20.33
N LEU A 98 0.22 -7.12 -19.73
CA LEU A 98 1.03 -5.90 -19.74
C LEU A 98 2.08 -5.90 -20.85
N ASP A 99 2.19 -6.99 -21.62
CA ASP A 99 3.23 -7.21 -22.63
C ASP A 99 4.65 -6.95 -22.06
N VAL A 100 4.94 -7.60 -20.92
CA VAL A 100 6.22 -7.45 -20.23
C VAL A 100 7.00 -8.76 -20.18
N GLU A 101 8.32 -8.64 -20.24
CA GLU A 101 9.23 -9.78 -20.15
C GLU A 101 9.17 -10.46 -18.77
N ASP A 102 9.13 -9.66 -17.70
CA ASP A 102 9.18 -10.13 -16.33
C ASP A 102 8.17 -9.48 -15.37
N VAL A 103 7.70 -10.29 -14.43
CA VAL A 103 6.82 -9.90 -13.32
C VAL A 103 7.45 -10.46 -12.05
N PHE A 104 7.64 -9.61 -11.04
CA PHE A 104 8.18 -10.00 -9.74
C PHE A 104 7.07 -9.92 -8.71
N THR A 105 6.71 -11.06 -8.11
CA THR A 105 5.77 -11.09 -6.99
C THR A 105 6.50 -11.04 -5.65
N PHE A 106 6.04 -10.16 -4.78
CA PHE A 106 6.53 -10.06 -3.41
C PHE A 106 5.47 -10.61 -2.48
N GLN A 107 5.76 -11.74 -1.82
CA GLN A 107 4.91 -12.22 -0.73
C GLN A 107 5.01 -11.25 0.45
N TYR A 108 4.00 -10.40 0.63
CA TYR A 108 3.91 -9.53 1.79
C TYR A 108 3.34 -10.32 2.97
N GLN A 109 4.22 -10.78 3.87
CA GLN A 109 3.76 -11.15 5.21
C GLN A 109 3.40 -9.87 5.95
N PHE A 110 2.15 -9.75 6.41
CA PHE A 110 1.76 -8.68 7.31
C PHE A 110 2.69 -8.69 8.53
N ARG A 111 3.46 -7.61 8.71
CA ARG A 111 4.25 -7.44 9.94
C ARG A 111 3.28 -7.46 11.12
N LYS A 112 3.38 -8.47 11.99
CA LYS A 112 2.82 -8.34 13.33
C LYS A 112 3.54 -7.18 13.98
N ALA A 113 2.84 -6.07 14.19
CA ALA A 113 3.38 -4.95 14.95
C ALA A 113 3.61 -5.45 16.39
N GLN A 114 4.83 -5.92 16.69
CA GLN A 114 5.27 -5.94 18.08
C GLN A 114 5.37 -4.48 18.49
N HIS A 115 4.41 -4.06 19.32
CA HIS A 115 4.54 -2.81 20.06
C HIS A 115 5.78 -2.97 20.95
N ASP A 116 6.87 -2.32 20.58
CA ASP A 116 7.99 -2.09 21.49
C ASP A 116 7.45 -1.25 22.65
N ARG A 117 7.06 -1.92 23.75
CA ARG A 117 6.77 -1.24 25.01
C ARG A 117 8.07 -0.61 25.50
N GLU A 118 8.08 0.70 25.67
CA GLU A 118 9.17 1.39 26.36
C GLU A 118 9.26 0.82 27.78
N PRO A 119 10.46 0.41 28.25
CA PRO A 119 10.64 0.10 29.66
C PRO A 119 10.43 1.38 30.47
N SER A 120 9.57 1.27 31.47
CA SER A 120 9.26 2.30 32.47
C SER A 120 10.48 2.65 33.33
#